data_AF-A0A5Y7HDY2-F1
#
_entry.id   AF-A0A5Y7HDY2-F1
#
_cell.length_a   1.000
_cell.length_b   1.000
_cell.length_c   1.000
_cell.angle_alpha   90.00
_cell.angle_beta   90.00
_cell.angle_gamma   90.00
#
_symmetry.space_group_name_H-M   'P 1'
#
loop_
_entity.id
_entity.type
_entity.pdbx_description
1 polymer ?
#
loop_
_entity_poly.entity_id
_entity_poly.type
_entity_poly.pdbx_seq_one_letter_code
_entity_poly.pdbx_strand_id
1 'polypeptide(L)'
;MQLRNVTRYYPEHMPFGENIQYFIDENGLDFYNSIDTFKLKYKLCIHPDTKVIHSVSENISTLYPAGFDIVESDSLPYDDIISGKYQFVDNKIIPR
;
A
#
# COMPACT_ATOMS: atom_id res chain seq x y z
N MET A 1 -5.67 0.90 -8.85
CA MET A 1 -6.13 0.30 -7.59
C MET A 1 -5.64 1.12 -6.40
N GLN A 2 -6.39 1.18 -5.30
CA GLN A 2 -5.95 1.78 -4.04
C GLN A 2 -6.56 1.01 -2.86
N LEU A 3 -5.83 0.90 -1.75
CA LEU A 3 -6.34 0.50 -0.44
C LEU A 3 -6.03 1.63 0.53
N ARG A 4 -6.99 2.05 1.35
CA ARG A 4 -6.84 3.21 2.23
C ARG A 4 -6.83 2.82 3.69
N ASN A 5 -6.01 3.52 4.48
CA ASN A 5 -5.93 3.34 5.93
C ASN A 5 -5.86 1.86 6.32
N VAL A 6 -4.96 1.10 5.69
CA VAL A 6 -4.92 -0.35 5.88
C VAL A 6 -4.56 -0.67 7.33
N THR A 7 -5.39 -1.48 7.99
CA THR A 7 -5.20 -1.89 9.38
C THR A 7 -5.13 -3.41 9.49
N ARG A 8 -4.67 -3.88 10.64
CA ARG A 8 -4.71 -5.31 10.96
C ARG A 8 -6.11 -5.68 11.41
N TYR A 9 -6.58 -6.85 11.01
CA TYR A 9 -7.83 -7.43 11.49
C TYR A 9 -7.71 -8.93 11.73
N TYR A 10 -8.74 -9.50 12.33
CA TYR A 10 -8.84 -10.93 12.63
C TYR A 10 -10.11 -11.45 11.95
N PRO A 11 -9.99 -12.13 10.78
CA PRO A 11 -11.16 -12.66 10.10
C PRO A 11 -11.76 -13.84 10.88
N GLU A 12 -13.08 -14.03 10.76
CA GLU A 12 -13.77 -15.19 11.36
C GLU A 12 -13.27 -16.52 10.78
N HIS A 13 -12.93 -16.52 9.49
CA HIS A 13 -12.31 -17.63 8.79
C HIS A 13 -10.92 -17.22 8.32
N MET A 14 -9.93 -18.08 8.51
CA MET A 14 -8.52 -17.77 8.21
C MET A 14 -8.08 -18.42 6.88
N PRO A 15 -8.40 -17.84 5.70
CA PRO A 15 -8.22 -18.49 4.40
C PRO A 15 -6.75 -18.76 4.04
N PHE A 16 -5.82 -18.03 4.66
CA PHE A 16 -4.37 -18.16 4.41
C PHE A 16 -3.63 -18.86 5.55
N GLY A 17 -4.35 -19.33 6.58
CA GLY A 17 -3.81 -20.04 7.74
C GLY A 17 -3.83 -19.21 9.03
N GLU A 18 -3.63 -19.88 10.17
CA GLU A 18 -3.86 -19.30 11.49
C GLU A 18 -2.75 -18.37 12.00
N ASN A 19 -1.53 -18.52 11.47
CA ASN A 19 -0.38 -17.70 11.87
C ASN A 19 -0.11 -16.56 10.89
N ILE A 20 -1.12 -16.15 10.12
CA ILE A 20 -1.05 -15.04 9.18
C ILE A 20 -1.57 -13.77 9.84
N GLN A 21 -0.89 -12.65 9.58
CA GLN A 21 -1.40 -11.33 9.94
C GLN A 21 -2.26 -10.82 8.78
N TYR A 22 -3.56 -10.66 9.03
CA TYR A 22 -4.49 -10.19 8.01
C TYR A 22 -4.61 -8.68 8.02
N PHE A 23 -4.82 -8.10 6.83
CA PHE A 23 -4.91 -6.65 6.64
C PHE A 23 -6.13 -6.27 5.81
N ILE A 24 -6.82 -5.22 6.22
CA ILE A 24 -8.05 -4.73 5.60
C ILE A 24 -8.01 -3.22 5.49
N ASP A 25 -8.53 -2.69 4.38
CA ASP A 25 -8.69 -1.26 4.18
C ASP A 25 -9.95 -0.72 4.90
N GLU A 26 -10.09 0.61 4.94
CA GLU A 26 -11.23 1.28 5.58
C GLU A 26 -12.60 0.94 4.97
N ASN A 27 -12.63 0.39 3.75
CA ASN A 27 -13.85 -0.01 3.04
C ASN A 27 -14.13 -1.51 3.13
N GLY A 28 -13.32 -2.27 3.88
CA GLY A 28 -13.48 -3.71 4.05
C GLY A 28 -12.79 -4.57 2.98
N LEU A 29 -11.92 -4.01 2.15
CA LEU A 29 -11.14 -4.77 1.15
C LEU A 29 -9.92 -5.41 1.81
N ASP A 30 -9.88 -6.75 1.79
CA ASP A 30 -8.74 -7.52 2.28
C ASP A 30 -7.53 -7.35 1.35
N PHE A 31 -6.35 -7.12 1.93
CA PHE A 31 -5.11 -6.89 1.20
C PHE A 31 -4.70 -8.09 0.34
N TYR A 32 -4.74 -9.30 0.89
CA TYR A 32 -4.30 -10.51 0.19
C TYR A 32 -5.24 -10.86 -0.97
N ASN A 33 -6.55 -10.76 -0.75
CA ASN A 33 -7.55 -10.93 -1.80
C ASN A 33 -7.44 -9.85 -2.89
N SER A 34 -6.90 -8.68 -2.55
CA SER A 34 -6.72 -7.57 -3.50
C SER A 34 -5.46 -7.68 -4.35
N ILE A 35 -4.50 -8.58 -4.05
CA ILE A 35 -3.18 -8.66 -4.73
C ILE A 35 -3.32 -8.66 -6.25
N ASP A 36 -4.19 -9.53 -6.78
CA ASP A 36 -4.35 -9.69 -8.23
C ASP A 36 -5.04 -8.48 -8.91
N THR A 37 -5.62 -7.56 -8.15
CA THR A 37 -6.25 -6.35 -8.68
C THR A 37 -5.25 -5.22 -8.95
N PHE A 38 -4.02 -5.33 -8.42
CA PHE A 38 -2.94 -4.40 -8.71
C PHE A 38 -2.29 -4.74 -10.06
N LYS A 39 -2.36 -3.81 -11.02
CA LYS A 39 -1.93 -4.00 -12.41
C LYS A 39 -0.76 -3.11 -12.82
N LEU A 40 -0.52 -2.00 -12.13
CA LEU A 40 0.60 -1.12 -12.47
C LEU A 40 1.91 -1.61 -11.86
N LYS A 41 3.02 -1.13 -12.42
CA LYS A 41 4.35 -1.64 -12.12
C LYS A 41 4.71 -1.47 -10.65
N TYR A 42 4.62 -0.26 -10.12
CA TYR A 42 5.04 0.09 -8.76
C TYR A 42 3.87 0.14 -7.79
N LYS A 43 4.12 -0.27 -6.55
CA LYS A 43 3.18 -0.22 -5.42
C LYS A 43 3.86 0.52 -4.28
N LEU A 44 3.15 1.49 -3.72
CA LEU A 44 3.66 2.46 -2.76
C LEU A 44 2.94 2.31 -1.44
N CYS A 45 3.69 2.26 -0.33
CA CYS A 45 3.13 2.51 1.00
C CYS A 45 3.23 4.00 1.30
N ILE A 46 2.08 4.63 1.53
CA ILE A 46 1.95 6.08 1.72
C ILE A 46 1.37 6.33 3.11
N HIS A 47 2.00 7.19 3.89
CA HIS A 47 1.45 7.58 5.19
C HIS A 47 0.10 8.29 4.98
N PRO A 48 -0.98 7.87 5.65
CA PRO A 48 -2.33 8.37 5.36
C PRO A 48 -2.49 9.88 5.63
N ASP A 49 -1.87 10.42 6.69
CA ASP A 49 -1.97 11.87 6.96
C ASP A 49 -0.94 12.71 6.21
N THR A 50 0.35 12.37 6.34
CA THR A 50 1.44 13.18 5.78
C THR A 50 1.65 13.00 4.29
N LYS A 51 1.03 11.96 3.70
CA LYS A 51 1.18 11.53 2.31
C LYS A 51 2.61 11.18 1.88
N VAL A 52 3.56 11.12 2.83
CA VAL A 52 4.95 10.72 2.59
C VAL A 52 5.00 9.26 2.12
N ILE A 53 5.88 9.00 1.15
CA ILE A 53 6.12 7.64 0.63
C ILE A 53 7.16 6.95 1.51
N HIS A 54 6.79 5.81 2.10
CA HIS A 54 7.65 5.04 3.02
C HIS A 54 8.26 3.79 2.40
N SER A 55 7.60 3.22 1.39
CA SER A 55 8.09 2.02 0.71
C SER A 55 7.62 1.99 -0.73
N VAL A 56 8.39 1.32 -1.57
CA VAL A 56 8.05 1.03 -2.96
C VAL A 56 8.47 -0.39 -3.31
N SER A 57 7.64 -1.09 -4.07
CA SER A 57 7.98 -2.39 -4.63
C SER A 57 7.27 -2.62 -5.96
N GLU A 58 7.88 -3.41 -6.84
CA GLU A 58 7.19 -3.93 -8.02
C GLU A 58 6.28 -5.13 -7.68
N ASN A 59 6.55 -5.79 -6.55
CA ASN A 59 5.79 -6.93 -6.04
C ASN A 59 5.03 -6.56 -4.76
N ILE A 60 3.70 -6.43 -4.85
CA ILE A 60 2.87 -6.02 -3.72
C ILE A 60 3.00 -6.94 -2.50
N SER A 61 3.20 -8.24 -2.71
CA SER A 61 3.29 -9.23 -1.62
C SER A 61 4.52 -9.04 -0.72
N THR A 62 5.45 -8.16 -1.11
CA THR A 62 6.64 -7.81 -0.32
C THR A 62 6.42 -6.60 0.59
N LEU A 63 5.29 -5.90 0.47
CA LEU A 63 4.98 -4.73 1.28
C LEU A 63 4.40 -5.14 2.64
N TYR A 64 4.72 -4.35 3.67
CA TYR A 64 4.01 -4.38 4.94
C TYR A 64 2.97 -3.24 4.94
N PRO A 65 1.66 -3.54 4.84
CA PRO A 65 0.67 -2.52 4.52
C PRO A 65 0.05 -1.83 5.74
N ALA A 66 0.17 -2.39 6.94
CA ALA A 66 -0.50 -1.85 8.12
C ALA A 66 0.00 -0.42 8.46
N GLY A 67 -0.96 0.48 8.65
CA GLY A 67 -0.73 1.89 8.94
C GLY A 67 -0.56 2.77 7.70
N PHE A 68 -0.75 2.23 6.49
CA PHE A 68 -0.52 2.95 5.23
C PHE A 68 -1.73 2.91 4.29
N ASP A 69 -1.79 3.90 3.42
CA ASP A 69 -2.46 3.79 2.13
C ASP A 69 -1.55 2.98 1.18
N ILE A 70 -2.13 2.12 0.36
CA ILE A 70 -1.43 1.37 -0.70
C ILE A 70 -1.95 1.84 -2.05
N VAL A 71 -1.08 2.41 -2.87
CA VAL A 71 -1.42 2.91 -4.21
C VAL A 71 -0.45 2.35 -5.24
N GLU A 72 -0.92 2.18 -6.47
CA GLU A 72 -0.08 1.77 -7.60
C GLU A 72 0.21 2.90 -8.58
N SER A 73 1.38 2.83 -9.22
CA SER A 73 1.84 3.77 -10.23
C SER A 73 2.57 3.03 -11.35
N ASP A 74 2.52 3.56 -12.57
CA ASP A 74 3.30 3.04 -13.70
C ASP A 74 4.77 3.53 -13.67
N SER A 75 5.02 4.64 -12.99
CA SER A 75 6.29 5.36 -13.01
C SER A 75 6.67 5.92 -11.65
N LEU A 76 7.98 6.08 -11.47
CA LEU A 76 8.60 6.79 -10.35
C LEU A 76 9.46 7.91 -10.96
N PRO A 77 9.13 9.19 -10.72
CA PRO A 77 9.86 10.31 -11.30
C PRO A 77 11.22 10.57 -10.63
N TYR A 78 11.50 9.90 -9.51
CA TYR A 78 12.71 10.09 -8.70
C TYR A 78 13.25 8.74 -8.23
N ASP A 79 14.57 8.60 -8.26
CA ASP A 79 15.25 7.36 -7.84
C ASP A 79 15.24 7.18 -6.32
N ASP A 80 15.25 8.28 -5.54
CA ASP A 80 15.29 8.28 -4.07
C ASP A 80 13.91 8.43 -3.43
N ILE A 81 12.90 7.74 -3.98
CA ILE A 81 11.49 7.98 -3.66
C ILE A 81 11.12 7.79 -2.17
N ILE A 82 11.84 6.92 -1.47
CA ILE A 82 11.63 6.61 -0.05
C ILE A 82 12.47 7.49 0.89
N SER A 83 13.09 8.56 0.38
CA SER A 83 13.92 9.47 1.18
C SER A 83 13.15 10.35 2.18
N GLY A 84 11.81 10.33 2.14
CA GLY A 84 10.95 11.21 2.93
C GLY A 84 10.76 12.62 2.35
N LYS A 85 11.38 12.93 1.21
CA LYS A 85 11.26 14.22 0.50
C LYS A 85 10.05 14.30 -0.42
N TYR A 86 9.37 13.18 -0.67
CA TYR A 86 8.29 13.08 -1.64
C TYR A 86 7.01 12.61 -0.99
N GLN A 87 5.89 13.09 -1.54
CA GLN A 87 4.55 12.75 -1.12
C GLN A 87 3.66 12.41 -2.32
N PHE A 88 2.61 11.62 -2.06
CA PHE A 88 1.63 11.23 -3.07
C PHE A 88 0.32 12.00 -2.89
N VAL A 89 0.02 12.91 -3.82
CA VAL A 89 -1.15 13.81 -3.78
C VAL A 89 -1.79 13.85 -5.16
N ASP A 90 -3.12 13.75 -5.23
CA ASP A 90 -3.90 13.81 -6.47
C ASP A 90 -3.36 12.89 -7.59
N ASN A 91 -3.04 11.64 -7.22
CA ASN A 91 -2.44 10.64 -8.09
C ASN A 91 -1.06 11.01 -8.68
N LYS A 92 -0.33 11.90 -8.00
CA LYS A 92 1.00 12.34 -8.42
C LYS A 92 1.99 12.25 -7.28
N ILE A 93 3.22 11.92 -7.64
CA ILE A 93 4.38 12.01 -6.77
C ILE A 93 4.98 13.41 -6.93
N ILE A 94 5.05 14.16 -5.82
CA ILE A 94 5.59 15.53 -5.79
C ILE A 94 6.56 15.71 -4.62
N PRO A 95 7.49 16.68 -4.68
CA PRO A 95 8.24 17.12 -3.52
C PRO A 95 7.32 17.61 -2.39
N ARG A 96 7.74 17.38 -1.14
CA ARG A 96 7.05 17.84 0.07
C ARG A 96 7.38 19.29 0.41
#